data_AF-A0A8T5BKW9-F1
#
_entry.id   AF-A0A8T5BKW9-F1
#
_cell.length_a   1.000
_cell.length_b   1.000
_cell.length_c   1.000
_cell.angle_alpha   90.00
_cell.angle_beta   90.00
_cell.angle_gamma   90.00
#
_symmetry.space_group_name_H-M   'P 1'
#
loop_
_entity.id
_entity.type
_entity.pdbx_description
1 polymer ?
#
loop_
_entity_poly.entity_id
_entity_poly.type
_entity_poly.pdbx_seq_one_letter_code
_entity_poly.pdbx_strand_id
1 'polypeptide(L)' 'MKSLTLLGLLLIILGLTLIALTYLINRFSSISIKGLKKIPKILVYIYKKNNITFITSPILIIIGLAYFIWLFLKIIHK' A
#
# COMPACT_ATOMS: atom_id res chain seq x y z
N MET A 1 -21.51 23.94 0.92
CA MET A 1 -22.07 22.71 0.32
C MET A 1 -21.27 22.21 -0.88
N LYS A 2 -20.95 23.03 -1.88
CA LYS A 2 -20.20 22.61 -3.10
C LYS A 2 -18.80 22.02 -2.85
N SER A 3 -18.09 22.47 -1.81
CA SER A 3 -16.73 21.99 -1.48
C SER A 3 -16.73 20.56 -0.89
N LEU A 4 -17.68 20.22 -0.02
CA LEU A 4 -17.82 18.88 0.56
C LEU A 4 -18.19 17.83 -0.50
N THR A 5 -19.05 18.19 -1.46
CA THR A 5 -19.40 17.30 -2.58
C THR A 5 -18.21 17.06 -3.51
N LEU A 6 -17.37 18.08 -3.74
CA LEU A 6 -16.16 17.92 -4.56
C LEU A 6 -15.14 17.01 -3.87
N LEU A 7 -14.96 17.18 -2.55
CA LEU A 7 -14.11 16.31 -1.73
C LEU A 7 -14.62 14.86 -1.75
N GLY A 8 -15.93 14.66 -1.59
CA GLY A 8 -16.55 13.34 -1.67
C GLY A 8 -16.34 12.68 -3.03
N LEU A 9 -16.54 13.42 -4.13
CA LEU A 9 -16.27 12.92 -5.48
C LEU A 9 -14.80 12.52 -5.66
N LEU A 10 -13.88 13.36 -5.17
CA LEU A 10 -12.44 13.10 -5.23
C LEU A 10 -12.10 11.82 -4.47
N LEU A 11 -12.63 11.63 -3.26
CA LEU A 11 -12.42 10.43 -2.46
C LEU A 11 -12.98 9.17 -3.13
N ILE A 12 -14.13 9.25 -3.79
CA ILE A 12 -14.72 8.13 -4.55
C ILE A 12 -13.81 7.73 -5.71
N ILE A 13 -13.33 8.71 -6.48
CA ILE A 13 -12.39 8.48 -7.59
C ILE A 13 -11.08 7.88 -7.07
N LEU A 14 -10.60 8.36 -5.93
CA LEU A 14 -9.38 7.85 -5.30
C LEU A 14 -9.56 6.40 -4.82
N GLY A 15 -10.72 6.07 -4.25
CA GLY A 15 -11.07 4.69 -3.89
C GLY A 15 -11.13 3.75 -5.12
N LEU A 16 -11.78 4.20 -6.19
CA LEU A 16 -11.89 3.44 -7.44
C LEU A 16 -10.52 3.20 -8.09
N THR A 17 -9.66 4.22 -8.11
CA THR A 17 -8.30 4.09 -8.66
C THR A 17 -7.44 3.15 -7.83
N LEU A 18 -7.53 3.17 -6.50
CA LEU A 18 -6.85 2.21 -5.62
C LEU A 18 -7.29 0.75 -5.87
N ILE A 19 -8.60 0.53 -6.05
CA ILE A 19 -9.14 -0.81 -6.37
C ILE A 19 -8.64 -1.28 -7.73
N ALA A 20 -8.74 -0.42 -8.76
CA ALA A 20 -8.28 -0.72 -10.11
C ALA A 20 -6.76 -1.00 -10.15
N LEU A 21 -5.97 -0.21 -9.42
CA LEU A 21 -4.53 -0.38 -9.31
C LEU A 21 -4.18 -1.72 -8.65
N THR A 22 -4.87 -2.10 -7.59
CA THR A 22 -4.68 -3.39 -6.91
C THR A 22 -5.01 -4.57 -7.85
N TYR A 23 -6.08 -4.44 -8.64
CA TYR A 23 -6.45 -5.43 -9.64
C TYR A 23 -5.40 -5.56 -10.76
N LEU A 24 -4.90 -4.43 -11.28
CA LEU A 24 -3.81 -4.40 -12.26
C LEU A 24 -2.54 -5.06 -11.70
N ILE A 25 -2.12 -4.67 -10.51
CA ILE A 25 -0.93 -5.22 -9.85
C ILE A 25 -1.07 -6.73 -9.67
N ASN A 26 -2.23 -7.24 -9.25
CA ASN A 26 -2.45 -8.69 -9.14
C ASN A 26 -2.33 -9.41 -10.49
N ARG A 27 -2.82 -8.82 -11.58
CA ARG A 27 -2.70 -9.40 -12.93
C ARG A 27 -1.25 -9.40 -13.43
N PHE A 28 -0.52 -8.31 -13.24
CA PHE A 28 0.88 -8.16 -13.69
C PHE A 28 1.89 -8.84 -12.77
N SER A 29 1.59 -8.96 -11.47
CA SER A 29 2.42 -9.67 -10.50
C SER A 29 2.61 -11.14 -10.90
N SER A 30 1.59 -11.79 -11.48
CA SER A 30 1.71 -13.15 -12.03
C SER A 30 2.84 -13.29 -13.08
N ILE A 31 3.21 -12.20 -13.77
CA ILE A 31 4.32 -12.15 -14.73
C ILE A 31 5.67 -11.87 -14.04
N SER A 32 5.68 -11.08 -12.96
CA SER A 32 6.90 -10.59 -12.28
C SER A 32 7.48 -11.58 -11.24
N ILE A 33 6.66 -12.44 -10.64
CA ILE A 33 7.04 -13.36 -9.55
C ILE A 33 8.22 -14.29 -9.88
N LYS A 34 8.52 -14.57 -11.15
CA LYS A 34 9.71 -15.37 -11.52
C LYS A 34 11.04 -14.69 -11.14
N GLY A 35 11.10 -13.35 -11.16
CA GLY A 35 12.29 -12.57 -10.80
C GLY A 35 12.41 -12.26 -9.29
N LEU A 36 11.28 -12.14 -8.59
CA LEU A 36 11.24 -11.78 -7.17
C LEU A 36 11.72 -12.88 -6.22
N LYS A 37 11.86 -14.13 -6.69
CA LYS A 37 12.39 -15.24 -5.88
C LYS A 37 13.81 -15.00 -5.35
N LYS A 38 14.59 -14.13 -6.02
CA LYS A 38 15.96 -13.76 -5.60
C LYS A 38 16.02 -12.58 -4.63
N ILE A 39 14.90 -11.88 -4.40
CA ILE A 39 14.89 -10.70 -3.54
C ILE A 39 14.76 -11.16 -2.08
N PRO A 40 15.57 -10.61 -1.14
CA PRO A 40 15.44 -10.89 0.27
C PRO A 40 14.02 -10.65 0.79
N LYS A 41 13.47 -11.60 1.56
CA LYS A 41 12.13 -11.49 2.14
C LYS A 41 11.93 -10.26 3.05
N ILE A 42 13.03 -9.71 3.57
CA ILE A 42 13.02 -8.48 4.39
C ILE A 42 12.64 -7.24 3.57
N LEU A 43 12.99 -7.23 2.27
CA LEU A 43 12.71 -6.14 1.35
C LEU A 43 11.34 -6.32 0.70
N VAL A 44 11.01 -7.55 0.27
CA VAL A 44 9.74 -7.86 -0.36
C VAL A 44 9.21 -9.20 0.17
N TYR A 45 8.10 -9.13 0.89
CA TYR A 45 7.37 -10.27 1.40
C TYR A 45 6.14 -10.53 0.53
N ILE A 46 6.08 -11.71 -0.06
CA ILE A 46 4.97 -12.14 -0.91
C ILE A 46 4.18 -13.20 -0.15
N TYR A 47 2.98 -12.84 0.29
CA TYR A 47 2.03 -13.76 0.89
C TYR A 47 1.05 -14.23 -0.19
N LYS A 48 0.95 -15.54 -0.41
CA LYS A 48 0.00 -16.12 -1.37
C LYS A 48 -0.91 -17.10 -0.65
N LYS A 49 -2.22 -16.81 -0.58
CA LYS A 49 -3.23 -17.72 -0.02
C LYS A 49 -4.51 -17.66 -0.85
N ASN A 50 -5.05 -18.81 -1.25
CA ASN A 50 -6.33 -18.97 -1.94
C ASN A 50 -6.56 -17.97 -3.09
N ASN A 51 -5.61 -17.90 -4.04
CA ASN A 51 -5.58 -16.96 -5.18
C ASN A 51 -5.36 -15.47 -4.86
N ILE A 52 -5.27 -15.09 -3.58
CA ILE A 52 -4.91 -13.73 -3.17
C ILE A 52 -3.39 -13.66 -3.03
N THR A 53 -2.77 -12.75 -3.78
CA THR A 53 -1.33 -12.46 -3.69
C THR A 53 -1.18 -11.09 -3.05
N PHE A 54 -0.62 -11.06 -1.84
CA PHE A 54 -0.36 -9.84 -1.09
C PHE A 54 1.15 -9.60 -1.09
N ILE A 55 1.58 -8.51 -1.71
CA ILE A 55 2.99 -8.14 -1.82
C ILE A 55 3.21 -6.95 -0.89
N THR A 56 4.00 -7.15 0.15
CA THR A 56 4.35 -6.10 1.10
C THR A 56 5.86 -5.94 1.22
N SER A 57 6.29 -4.83 1.78
CA SER A 57 7.68 -4.60 2.15
C SER A 57 7.75 -4.43 3.66
N PRO A 58 8.19 -5.46 4.42
CA PRO A 58 8.26 -5.40 5.88
C PRO A 58 9.06 -4.20 6.39
N ILE A 59 10.16 -3.86 5.69
CA ILE A 59 11.00 -2.72 6.05
C ILE A 59 10.26 -1.39 5.89
N LEU A 60 9.46 -1.21 4.83
CA LEU A 60 8.65 0.01 4.65
C LEU A 60 7.60 0.14 5.75
N ILE A 61 7.00 -0.96 6.19
CA ILE A 61 6.02 -0.95 7.28
C ILE A 61 6.69 -0.45 8.57
N ILE A 62 7.88 -0.95 8.88
CA ILE A 62 8.65 -0.53 10.07
C ILE A 62 9.01 0.95 9.98
N ILE A 63 9.54 1.40 8.84
CA ILE A 63 9.92 2.81 8.62
C ILE A 63 8.70 3.72 8.72
N GLY A 64 7.58 3.31 8.12
CA GLY A 64 6.31 4.04 8.18
C GLY A 64 5.78 4.16 9.61
N LEU A 65 5.83 3.07 10.39
CA LEU A 65 5.44 3.10 11.80
C LEU A 65 6.34 4.03 12.61
N ALA A 66 7.67 3.90 12.46
CA ALA A 66 8.64 4.73 13.17
C ALA A 66 8.43 6.23 12.86
N TYR A 67 8.20 6.56 11.58
CA TYR A 67 7.90 7.91 11.16
C TYR A 67 6.57 8.42 11.72
N PHE A 68 5.53 7.59 11.71
CA PHE A 68 4.23 7.94 12.28
C PHE A 68 4.32 8.22 13.78
N ILE A 69 5.03 7.37 14.52
CA ILE A 69 5.29 7.56 15.95
C ILE A 69 6.07 8.84 16.21
N TRP A 70 7.11 9.12 15.43
CA TRP A 70 7.87 10.36 15.55
C TRP A 70 7.01 11.60 15.29
N LEU A 71 6.17 11.57 14.26
CA LEU A 71 5.26 12.65 13.93
C LEU A 71 4.20 12.86 15.01
N PHE A 72 3.67 11.78 15.58
CA PHE A 72 2.72 11.81 16.69
C PHE A 72 3.33 12.44 17.95
N LEU A 73 4.55 12.03 18.32
CA LEU A 73 5.29 12.62 19.45
C LEU A 73 5.56 14.11 19.23
N LYS A 74 5.92 14.50 18.00
CA LYS A 74 6.17 15.89 17.62
C LYS A 74 4.92 16.77 17.70
N ILE A 75 3.74 16.21 17.41
CA ILE A 75 2.46 16.93 17.54
C ILE A 75 2.07 17.11 19.01
N ILE A 76 2.32 16.11 19.87
CA ILE A 76 1.96 16.17 21.29
C ILE A 76 2.88 17.10 22.10
N HIS A 77 4.16 17.17 21.75
CA HIS A 77 5.15 18.03 22.44
C HIS A 77 5.20 19.47 21.91
N LYS A 78 4.20 19.90 21.14
CA LYS A 78 4.12 21.24 20.54
C LYS A 78 2.80 21.90 20.91
#